data_AF-A0AAE5AEH8-F1
#
_entry.id   AF-A0AAE5AEH8-F1
#
_cell.length_a   1.000
_cell.length_b   1.000
_cell.length_c   1.000
_cell.angle_alpha   90.00
_cell.angle_beta   90.00
_cell.angle_gamma   90.00
#
_symmetry.space_group_name_H-M   'P 1'
#
loop_
_entity.id
_entity.type
_entity.pdbx_description
1 polymer ?
#
loop_
_entity_poly.entity_id
_entity_poly.type
_entity_poly.pdbx_seq_one_letter_code
_entity_poly.pdbx_strand_id
1 'polypeptide(L)'
;MSDQLKQALCTMCGTLRTCKRARNYQPENYWLNQPVDLDWSRELGDLKCETCGKVTTHALIHPEGHWAADHAERIQRVALGDRKAYPRFREESAAKDLVRIIERYRQSNYPSNPFVFHRWWKSDENKAREAGQKWFPAMCGEPVEVPEEHRINGTDVTELEAPTQVMDPERTEHENFDAETGLWWTASGVCVNCLRVRNDWLLDKRRIEVATLLMKLAATIDSLDAPMVHKLADLADTVAGGAL
;
A
#
# COMPACT_ATOMS: atom_id res chain seq x y z
N MET A 1 8.65 -14.61 -26.87
CA MET A 1 7.57 -14.11 -25.99
C MET A 1 6.54 -15.22 -25.90
N SER A 2 6.31 -15.73 -24.69
CA SER A 2 5.39 -16.84 -24.41
C SER A 2 4.01 -16.57 -25.01
N ASP A 3 3.49 -17.52 -25.79
CA ASP A 3 2.17 -17.50 -26.45
C ASP A 3 1.01 -17.75 -25.46
N GLN A 4 1.22 -17.39 -24.19
CA GLN A 4 0.26 -17.58 -23.11
C GLN A 4 -0.94 -16.63 -23.28
N LEU A 5 -2.14 -17.18 -23.11
CA LEU A 5 -3.36 -16.39 -23.00
C LEU A 5 -3.24 -15.45 -21.81
N LYS A 6 -3.32 -14.14 -22.06
CA LYS A 6 -3.48 -13.11 -21.03
C LYS A 6 -4.93 -12.65 -20.99
N GLN A 7 -5.36 -12.16 -19.83
CA GLN A 7 -6.57 -11.37 -19.74
C GLN A 7 -6.24 -9.91 -20.11
N ALA A 8 -7.23 -9.20 -20.62
CA ALA A 8 -7.10 -7.80 -21.01
C ALA A 8 -8.38 -7.06 -20.67
N LEU A 9 -8.27 -5.99 -19.88
CA LEU A 9 -9.38 -5.16 -19.44
C LEU A 9 -9.42 -3.88 -20.26
N CYS A 10 -10.53 -3.60 -20.95
CA CYS A 10 -10.69 -2.35 -21.69
C CYS A 10 -10.72 -1.16 -20.72
N THR A 11 -9.83 -0.18 -20.91
CA THR A 11 -9.74 0.99 -20.01
C THR A 11 -10.89 1.99 -20.19
N MET A 12 -11.69 1.84 -21.25
CA MET A 12 -12.83 2.72 -21.54
C MET A 12 -14.15 2.21 -20.99
N CYS A 13 -14.37 0.89 -20.99
CA CYS A 13 -15.67 0.29 -20.64
C CYS A 13 -15.59 -0.85 -19.63
N GLY A 14 -14.39 -1.22 -19.18
CA GLY A 14 -14.20 -2.29 -18.18
C GLY A 14 -14.53 -3.70 -18.67
N THR A 15 -14.79 -3.91 -19.98
CA THR A 15 -15.02 -5.27 -20.49
C THR A 15 -13.72 -6.07 -20.47
N LEU A 16 -13.77 -7.22 -19.80
CA LEU A 16 -12.68 -8.19 -19.75
C LEU A 16 -12.72 -9.10 -20.98
N ARG A 17 -11.55 -9.40 -21.53
CA ARG A 17 -11.40 -10.37 -22.62
C ARG A 17 -10.10 -11.12 -22.47
N THR A 18 -9.89 -12.13 -23.30
CA THR A 18 -8.59 -12.79 -23.46
C THR A 18 -7.87 -12.30 -24.70
N CYS A 19 -6.55 -12.23 -24.64
CA CYS A 19 -5.70 -11.92 -25.79
C CYS A 19 -4.40 -12.76 -25.73
N LYS A 20 -3.87 -13.14 -26.90
CA LYS A 20 -2.52 -13.73 -27.00
C LYS A 20 -1.45 -12.67 -27.30
N ARG A 21 -1.83 -11.67 -28.10
CA ARG A 21 -0.93 -10.58 -28.52
C ARG A 21 -1.72 -9.29 -28.69
N ALA A 22 -1.31 -8.26 -27.98
CA ALA A 22 -1.82 -6.91 -28.18
C ALA A 22 -0.97 -6.15 -29.21
N ARG A 23 -1.58 -5.16 -29.88
CA ARG A 23 -0.84 -4.18 -30.70
C ARG A 23 -0.26 -3.11 -29.77
N ASN A 24 0.78 -2.41 -30.22
CA ASN A 24 1.44 -1.35 -29.46
C ASN A 24 1.70 -1.74 -28.01
N TYR A 25 2.17 -2.98 -27.81
CA TYR A 25 2.42 -3.52 -26.49
C TYR A 25 3.43 -2.65 -25.74
N GLN A 26 3.00 -2.15 -24.58
CA GLN A 26 3.84 -1.41 -23.66
C GLN A 26 4.15 -2.32 -22.47
N PRO A 27 5.39 -2.82 -22.36
CA PRO A 27 5.77 -3.63 -21.22
C PRO A 27 5.86 -2.77 -19.97
N GLU A 28 5.43 -3.34 -18.85
CA GLU A 28 5.70 -2.75 -17.55
C GLU A 28 7.21 -2.80 -17.23
N ASN A 29 7.72 -1.79 -16.52
CA ASN A 29 9.12 -1.67 -16.14
C ASN A 29 9.43 -2.50 -14.87
N TYR A 30 9.26 -3.81 -14.97
CA TYR A 30 9.41 -4.81 -13.90
C TYR A 30 10.71 -4.70 -13.09
N TRP A 31 11.81 -4.49 -13.81
CA TRP A 31 13.15 -4.50 -13.23
C TRP A 31 13.64 -3.12 -12.83
N LEU A 32 12.82 -2.07 -13.04
CA LEU A 32 13.18 -0.67 -12.80
C LEU A 32 14.47 -0.28 -13.54
N ASN A 33 14.72 -0.91 -14.68
CA ASN A 33 15.90 -0.66 -15.51
C ASN A 33 15.63 0.40 -16.59
N GLN A 34 14.37 0.79 -16.77
CA GLN A 34 13.95 1.93 -17.57
C GLN A 34 13.56 3.12 -16.68
N PRO A 35 13.43 4.33 -17.22
CA PRO A 35 12.89 5.46 -16.48
C PRO A 35 11.51 5.13 -15.87
N VAL A 36 11.30 5.62 -14.65
CA VAL A 36 9.99 5.62 -13.98
C VAL A 36 9.25 6.85 -14.50
N ASP A 37 8.50 6.71 -15.59
CA ASP A 37 7.63 7.74 -16.15
C ASP A 37 6.23 7.71 -15.49
N LEU A 38 5.16 8.19 -16.14
CA LEU A 38 3.82 8.22 -15.52
C LEU A 38 3.04 6.90 -15.69
N ASP A 39 3.34 6.13 -16.74
CA ASP A 39 2.66 4.86 -17.07
C ASP A 39 3.57 3.63 -16.91
N TRP A 40 4.78 3.83 -16.39
CA TRP A 40 5.83 2.81 -16.23
C TRP A 40 5.42 1.53 -15.49
N SER A 41 4.41 1.61 -14.63
CA SER A 41 3.89 0.49 -13.85
C SER A 41 2.71 -0.21 -14.53
N ARG A 42 2.32 0.18 -15.76
CA ARG A 42 1.14 -0.36 -16.42
C ARG A 42 1.56 -1.20 -17.62
N GLU A 43 1.20 -2.48 -17.61
CA GLU A 43 1.32 -3.30 -18.81
C GLU A 43 0.09 -3.06 -19.69
N LEU A 44 0.29 -2.39 -20.83
CA LEU A 44 -0.79 -1.93 -21.71
C LEU A 44 -0.68 -2.51 -23.11
N GLY A 45 -1.79 -2.54 -23.82
CA GLY A 45 -1.79 -2.80 -25.25
C GLY A 45 -3.13 -2.50 -25.92
N ASP A 46 -3.09 -2.30 -27.23
CA ASP A 46 -4.26 -1.96 -28.03
C ASP A 46 -4.95 -3.21 -28.57
N LEU A 47 -6.26 -3.27 -28.34
CA LEU A 47 -7.14 -4.35 -28.80
C LEU A 47 -8.47 -3.76 -29.29
N LYS A 48 -9.13 -4.44 -30.23
CA LYS A 48 -10.49 -4.06 -30.67
C LYS A 48 -11.50 -4.49 -29.61
N CYS A 49 -12.00 -3.57 -28.80
CA CYS A 49 -13.02 -3.88 -27.79
C CYS A 49 -14.35 -4.25 -28.47
N GLU A 50 -14.96 -5.36 -28.05
CA GLU A 50 -16.25 -5.82 -28.59
C GLU A 50 -17.39 -4.90 -28.17
N THR A 51 -17.36 -4.41 -26.93
CA THR A 51 -18.36 -3.48 -26.39
C THR A 51 -18.21 -2.07 -26.97
N CYS A 52 -16.99 -1.53 -27.08
CA CYS A 52 -16.79 -0.19 -27.64
C CYS A 52 -16.83 -0.16 -29.17
N GLY A 53 -16.71 -1.32 -29.83
CA GLY A 53 -16.65 -1.45 -31.30
C GLY A 53 -15.39 -0.86 -31.96
N LYS A 54 -14.47 -0.29 -31.17
CA LYS A 54 -13.26 0.43 -31.64
C LYS A 54 -11.98 -0.19 -31.05
N VAL A 55 -10.84 0.16 -31.64
CA VAL A 55 -9.53 -0.14 -31.03
C VAL A 55 -9.35 0.78 -29.83
N THR A 56 -9.16 0.20 -28.65
CA THR A 56 -8.95 0.92 -27.39
C THR A 56 -7.76 0.33 -26.66
N THR A 57 -7.19 1.11 -25.75
CA THR A 57 -6.15 0.65 -24.83
C THR A 57 -6.74 -0.30 -23.80
N HIS A 58 -6.02 -1.37 -23.50
CA HIS A 58 -6.41 -2.37 -22.50
C HIS A 58 -5.26 -2.56 -21.50
N ALA A 59 -5.62 -2.71 -20.22
CA ALA A 59 -4.70 -3.18 -19.20
C ALA A 59 -4.52 -4.70 -19.35
N LEU A 60 -3.28 -5.15 -19.53
CA LEU A 60 -2.94 -6.56 -19.70
C LEU A 60 -2.74 -7.19 -18.32
N ILE A 61 -3.48 -8.25 -18.07
CA ILE A 61 -3.55 -8.92 -16.77
C ILE A 61 -2.87 -10.28 -16.91
N HIS A 62 -1.86 -10.50 -16.08
CA HIS A 62 -1.18 -11.78 -15.98
C HIS A 62 -2.09 -12.82 -15.33
N PRO A 63 -2.00 -14.10 -15.73
CA PRO A 63 -2.77 -15.16 -15.09
C PRO A 63 -2.35 -15.34 -13.62
N GLU A 64 -3.26 -15.89 -12.82
CA GLU A 64 -3.00 -16.22 -11.42
C GLU A 64 -1.74 -17.11 -11.27
N GLY A 65 -0.94 -16.82 -10.25
CA GLY A 65 0.32 -17.52 -9.99
C GLY A 65 1.49 -17.12 -10.89
N HIS A 66 1.29 -16.24 -11.88
CA HIS A 66 2.40 -15.70 -12.65
C HIS A 66 3.30 -14.83 -11.77
N TRP A 67 4.63 -14.95 -11.92
CA TRP A 67 5.59 -14.22 -11.09
C TRP A 67 5.44 -12.69 -11.17
N ALA A 68 4.94 -12.19 -12.31
CA ALA A 68 4.70 -10.77 -12.57
C ALA A 68 3.26 -10.33 -12.26
N ALA A 69 2.38 -11.22 -11.81
CA ALA A 69 1.03 -10.85 -11.39
C ALA A 69 1.11 -9.78 -10.28
N ASP A 70 0.21 -8.81 -10.32
CA ASP A 70 0.08 -7.70 -9.37
C ASP A 70 1.34 -6.84 -9.15
N HIS A 71 2.27 -6.82 -10.11
CA HIS A 71 3.50 -6.04 -9.96
C HIS A 71 3.19 -4.54 -9.89
N ALA A 72 2.28 -4.05 -10.73
CA ALA A 72 1.82 -2.67 -10.76
C ALA A 72 1.28 -2.22 -9.40
N GLU A 73 0.45 -3.06 -8.80
CA GLU A 73 -0.19 -2.87 -7.50
C GLU A 73 0.85 -2.90 -6.36
N ARG A 74 1.83 -3.81 -6.42
CA ARG A 74 2.94 -3.84 -5.45
C ARG A 74 3.77 -2.56 -5.51
N ILE A 75 4.10 -2.10 -6.71
CA ILE A 75 4.83 -0.85 -6.92
C ILE A 75 4.02 0.35 -6.44
N GLN A 76 2.72 0.40 -6.75
CA GLN A 76 1.83 1.44 -6.25
C GLN A 76 1.82 1.45 -4.72
N ARG A 77 1.71 0.28 -4.06
CA ARG A 77 1.79 0.18 -2.60
C ARG A 77 3.10 0.74 -2.05
N VAL A 78 4.22 0.46 -2.69
CA VAL A 78 5.54 1.04 -2.34
C VAL A 78 5.50 2.56 -2.44
N ALA A 79 5.00 3.12 -3.55
CA ALA A 79 4.86 4.55 -3.74
C ALA A 79 3.97 5.21 -2.67
N LEU A 80 2.97 4.46 -2.18
CA LEU A 80 2.04 4.87 -1.12
C LEU A 80 2.54 4.51 0.29
N GLY A 81 3.84 4.26 0.46
CA GLY A 81 4.51 4.10 1.77
C GLY A 81 4.78 2.66 2.22
N ASP A 82 4.31 1.64 1.50
CA ASP A 82 4.54 0.24 1.85
C ASP A 82 5.84 -0.31 1.28
N ARG A 83 6.94 -0.04 1.98
CA ARG A 83 8.27 -0.56 1.58
C ARG A 83 8.35 -2.08 1.58
N LYS A 84 7.41 -2.79 2.24
CA LYS A 84 7.44 -4.26 2.33
C LYS A 84 6.75 -4.94 1.16
N ALA A 85 5.89 -4.23 0.44
CA ALA A 85 5.16 -4.73 -0.72
C ALA A 85 6.08 -5.21 -1.84
N TYR A 86 7.33 -4.74 -1.89
CA TYR A 86 8.32 -5.20 -2.84
C TYR A 86 9.68 -5.46 -2.16
N PRO A 87 10.19 -6.71 -2.13
CA PRO A 87 11.38 -7.08 -1.36
C PRO A 87 12.61 -6.21 -1.61
N ARG A 88 12.83 -5.76 -2.86
CA ARG A 88 13.99 -4.92 -3.25
C ARG A 88 14.08 -3.61 -2.45
N PHE A 89 12.96 -3.02 -2.03
CA PHE A 89 12.97 -1.74 -1.28
C PHE A 89 13.15 -1.91 0.23
N ARG A 90 13.40 -3.15 0.70
CA ARG A 90 13.85 -3.40 2.06
C ARG A 90 15.31 -3.06 2.25
N GLU A 91 16.09 -3.06 1.17
CA GLU A 91 17.51 -2.74 1.19
C GLU A 91 17.73 -1.23 1.12
N GLU A 92 18.70 -0.75 1.91
CA GLU A 92 19.07 0.68 1.94
C GLU A 92 19.66 1.14 0.59
N SER A 93 20.28 0.23 -0.15
CA SER A 93 20.80 0.43 -1.52
C SER A 93 19.71 0.92 -2.48
N ALA A 94 18.45 0.56 -2.25
CA ALA A 94 17.30 0.91 -3.09
C ALA A 94 16.64 2.24 -2.70
N ALA A 95 17.15 2.97 -1.71
CA ALA A 95 16.55 4.21 -1.21
C ALA A 95 16.37 5.28 -2.30
N LYS A 96 17.31 5.41 -3.24
CA LYS A 96 17.22 6.36 -4.35
C LYS A 96 16.11 5.99 -5.35
N ASP A 97 15.98 4.71 -5.68
CA ASP A 97 14.93 4.21 -6.56
C ASP A 97 13.55 4.41 -5.90
N LEU A 98 13.45 4.18 -4.59
CA LEU A 98 12.24 4.39 -3.81
C LEU A 98 11.77 5.85 -3.84
N VAL A 99 12.66 6.80 -3.58
CA VAL A 99 12.34 8.24 -3.66
C VAL A 99 11.84 8.61 -5.04
N ARG A 100 12.53 8.14 -6.10
CA ARG A 100 12.14 8.39 -7.48
C ARG A 100 10.75 7.84 -7.80
N ILE A 101 10.42 6.64 -7.33
CA ILE A 101 9.11 6.01 -7.55
C ILE A 101 8.00 6.80 -6.88
N ILE A 102 8.21 7.17 -5.60
CA ILE A 102 7.26 7.98 -4.85
C ILE A 102 6.99 9.31 -5.58
N GLU A 103 8.05 10.01 -5.98
CA GLU A 103 7.95 11.31 -6.64
C GLU A 103 7.24 11.23 -8.00
N ARG A 104 7.54 10.21 -8.80
CA ARG A 104 6.92 10.01 -10.12
C ARG A 104 5.47 9.56 -10.03
N TYR A 105 5.17 8.68 -9.08
CA TYR A 105 3.79 8.27 -8.82
C TYR A 105 2.92 9.49 -8.45
N ARG A 106 3.45 10.47 -7.71
CA ARG A 106 2.72 11.72 -7.43
C ARG A 106 2.50 12.59 -8.65
N GLN A 107 3.52 12.68 -9.50
CA GLN A 107 3.41 13.43 -10.75
C GLN A 107 2.38 12.81 -11.72
N SER A 108 2.01 11.54 -11.53
CA SER A 108 1.04 10.82 -12.38
C SER A 108 -0.41 11.32 -12.29
N ASN A 109 -0.64 12.46 -11.62
CA ASN A 109 -1.92 13.16 -11.55
C ASN A 109 -3.04 12.28 -10.97
N TYR A 110 -2.69 11.40 -10.03
CA TYR A 110 -3.67 10.58 -9.33
C TYR A 110 -4.52 11.50 -8.45
N PRO A 111 -5.84 11.54 -8.63
CA PRO A 111 -6.69 12.38 -7.80
C PRO A 111 -6.61 11.89 -6.36
N SER A 112 -6.09 12.74 -5.48
CA SER A 112 -6.01 12.49 -4.05
C SER A 112 -6.73 13.61 -3.31
N ASN A 113 -7.49 13.25 -2.28
CA ASN A 113 -8.13 14.25 -1.42
C ASN A 113 -7.06 15.17 -0.78
N PRO A 114 -6.99 16.46 -1.13
CA PRO A 114 -5.97 17.37 -0.59
C PRO A 114 -6.26 17.81 0.85
N PHE A 115 -7.45 17.51 1.38
CA PHE A 115 -7.92 17.95 2.70
C PHE A 115 -7.71 16.89 3.80
N VAL A 116 -7.03 15.78 3.51
CA VAL A 116 -6.75 14.75 4.53
C VAL A 116 -5.57 15.12 5.41
N PHE A 117 -5.64 14.71 6.67
CA PHE A 117 -4.52 14.78 7.61
C PHE A 117 -3.57 13.60 7.40
N HIS A 118 -2.29 13.90 7.17
CA HIS A 118 -1.25 12.89 7.06
C HIS A 118 -0.62 12.60 8.42
N ARG A 119 -0.47 11.31 8.77
CA ARG A 119 0.28 10.88 9.96
C ARG A 119 1.73 10.59 9.59
N TRP A 120 2.65 10.85 10.51
CA TRP A 120 4.09 10.63 10.34
C TRP A 120 4.71 9.96 11.58
N TRP A 121 5.92 9.43 11.42
CA TRP A 121 6.71 8.93 12.53
C TRP A 121 7.42 10.09 13.23
N LYS A 122 7.34 10.16 14.57
CA LYS A 122 8.04 11.21 15.33
C LYS A 122 9.56 11.16 15.13
N SER A 123 10.12 9.96 14.92
CA SER A 123 11.53 9.78 14.58
C SER A 123 11.93 10.49 13.29
N ASP A 124 11.06 10.53 12.29
CA ASP A 124 11.35 11.16 11.00
C ASP A 124 11.23 12.69 11.10
N GLU A 125 10.26 13.18 11.88
CA GLU A 125 10.15 14.61 12.24
C GLU A 125 11.41 15.08 12.98
N ASN A 126 11.85 14.34 14.00
CA ASN A 126 13.03 14.70 14.78
C ASN A 126 14.29 14.73 13.90
N LYS A 127 14.50 13.71 13.05
CA LYS A 127 15.61 13.70 12.09
C LYS A 127 15.58 14.88 11.13
N ALA A 128 14.41 15.20 10.59
CA ALA A 128 14.25 16.33 9.68
C ALA A 128 14.55 17.66 10.39
N ARG A 129 14.07 17.81 11.63
CA ARG A 129 14.33 18.98 12.47
C ARG A 129 15.81 19.12 12.81
N GLU A 130 16.47 18.05 13.23
CA GLU A 130 17.92 18.00 13.51
C GLU A 130 18.74 18.35 12.27
N ALA A 131 18.30 17.90 11.09
CA ALA A 131 18.91 18.21 9.81
C ALA A 131 18.56 19.61 9.26
N GLY A 132 17.74 20.41 9.97
CA GLY A 132 17.29 21.73 9.52
C GLY A 132 16.41 21.70 8.27
N GLN A 133 15.75 20.58 7.99
CA GLN A 133 14.85 20.43 6.85
C GLN A 133 13.50 21.10 7.14
N LYS A 134 12.87 21.65 6.10
CA LYS A 134 11.53 22.24 6.18
C LYS A 134 10.41 21.22 5.97
N TRP A 135 10.74 20.10 5.33
CA TRP A 135 9.79 19.09 4.89
C TRP A 135 10.34 17.71 5.18
N PHE A 136 9.45 16.76 5.45
CA PHE A 136 9.79 15.36 5.65
C PHE A 136 8.63 14.47 5.20
N PRO A 137 8.87 13.18 4.89
CA PRO A 137 7.82 12.30 4.42
C PRO A 137 6.91 11.83 5.58
N ALA A 138 5.60 11.90 5.37
CA ALA A 138 4.60 11.21 6.16
C ALA A 138 4.68 9.68 5.98
N MET A 139 3.88 8.91 6.73
CA MET A 139 3.84 7.44 6.63
C MET A 139 3.47 6.95 5.22
N CYS A 140 2.56 7.65 4.53
CA CYS A 140 2.21 7.36 3.13
C CYS A 140 3.23 7.93 2.12
N GLY A 141 4.30 8.54 2.63
CA GLY A 141 5.35 9.22 1.89
C GLY A 141 5.12 10.71 1.66
N GLU A 142 3.89 11.24 1.80
CA GLU A 142 3.59 12.63 1.37
C GLU A 142 4.45 13.65 2.11
N PRO A 143 4.97 14.70 1.43
CA PRO A 143 5.78 15.70 2.09
C PRO A 143 4.88 16.51 3.03
N VAL A 144 5.25 16.52 4.30
CA VAL A 144 4.61 17.35 5.33
C VAL A 144 5.61 18.35 5.85
N GLU A 145 5.13 19.56 6.17
CA GLU A 145 5.96 20.58 6.79
C GLU A 145 6.41 20.12 8.18
N VAL A 146 7.67 20.40 8.53
CA VAL A 146 8.14 20.21 9.90
C VAL A 146 7.38 21.21 10.78
N PRO A 147 6.58 20.75 11.76
CA PRO A 147 5.80 21.67 12.59
C PRO A 147 6.70 22.66 13.34
N GLU A 148 6.32 23.93 13.39
CA GLU A 148 7.08 24.95 14.12
C GLU A 148 7.16 24.64 15.62
N GLU A 149 6.05 24.16 16.20
CA GLU A 149 5.98 23.78 17.60
C GLU A 149 6.50 22.35 17.84
N HIS A 150 7.47 22.23 18.75
CA HIS A 150 7.97 20.94 19.20
C HIS A 150 6.97 20.28 20.15
N ARG A 151 6.00 19.54 19.62
CA ARG A 151 5.09 18.72 20.44
C ARG A 151 5.86 17.52 21.01
N ILE A 152 6.19 17.59 22.31
CA ILE A 152 6.94 16.57 23.07
C ILE A 152 6.08 15.33 23.37
N ASN A 153 4.77 15.52 23.53
CA ASN A 153 3.84 14.43 23.85
C ASN A 153 3.21 13.88 22.57
N GLY A 154 3.87 12.89 21.97
CA GLY A 154 3.19 11.96 21.07
C GLY A 154 2.47 10.92 21.92
N THR A 155 1.19 10.70 21.68
CA THR A 155 0.47 9.56 22.27
C THR A 155 1.10 8.27 21.73
N ASP A 156 1.49 7.35 22.61
CA ASP A 156 1.92 6.02 22.18
C ASP A 156 0.80 5.38 21.37
N VAL A 157 1.14 4.95 20.16
CA VAL A 157 0.17 4.39 19.22
C VAL A 157 -0.07 2.93 19.60
N THR A 158 -1.00 2.67 20.52
CA THR A 158 -1.25 1.33 21.07
C THR A 158 -2.42 0.59 20.41
N GLU A 159 -3.33 1.31 19.74
CA GLU A 159 -4.58 0.74 19.20
C GLU A 159 -4.60 0.71 17.66
N LEU A 160 -5.09 -0.40 17.08
CA LEU A 160 -5.42 -0.47 15.65
C LEU A 160 -6.58 0.47 15.38
N GLU A 161 -6.39 1.43 14.48
CA GLU A 161 -7.47 2.29 14.01
C GLU A 161 -7.89 1.75 12.66
N ALA A 162 -9.00 1.00 12.63
CA ALA A 162 -9.62 0.65 11.36
C ALA A 162 -10.00 1.95 10.62
N PRO A 163 -9.89 2.02 9.28
CA PRO A 163 -10.51 3.08 8.53
C PRO A 163 -12.01 3.05 8.84
N THR A 164 -12.49 3.99 9.64
CA THR A 164 -13.91 4.12 9.91
C THR A 164 -14.54 4.83 8.75
N GLN A 165 -15.60 4.26 8.17
CA GLN A 165 -16.49 5.04 7.33
C GLN A 165 -16.98 6.22 8.18
N VAL A 166 -16.79 7.44 7.68
CA VAL A 166 -17.32 8.63 8.35
C VAL A 166 -18.83 8.54 8.25
N MET A 167 -19.49 8.25 9.37
CA MET A 167 -20.96 8.11 9.45
C MET A 167 -21.64 9.36 10.01
N ASP A 168 -20.85 10.37 10.37
CA ASP A 168 -21.31 11.63 10.94
C ASP A 168 -21.88 12.52 9.84
N PRO A 169 -23.21 12.81 9.84
CA PRO A 169 -23.88 13.59 8.81
C PRO A 169 -23.20 14.94 8.55
N GLU A 170 -22.76 15.67 9.59
CA GLU A 170 -22.07 16.95 9.42
C GLU A 170 -20.72 16.79 8.70
N ARG A 171 -20.05 15.65 8.86
CA ARG A 171 -18.75 15.38 8.19
C ARG A 171 -18.92 14.76 6.80
N THR A 172 -20.08 14.15 6.52
CA THR A 172 -20.44 13.63 5.19
C THR A 172 -21.15 14.65 4.30
N GLU A 173 -21.75 15.69 4.87
CA GLU A 173 -22.43 16.78 4.15
C GLU A 173 -21.47 17.91 3.74
N HIS A 174 -20.24 17.91 4.27
CA HIS A 174 -19.20 18.87 3.91
C HIS A 174 -18.18 18.23 2.96
N GLU A 175 -18.56 18.18 1.69
CA GLU A 175 -17.63 17.92 0.60
C GLU A 175 -17.07 19.25 0.08
N ASN A 176 -15.74 19.33 -0.02
CA ASN A 176 -15.04 20.44 -0.63
C ASN A 176 -14.83 20.13 -2.12
N PHE A 177 -15.30 21.04 -2.98
CA PHE A 177 -15.00 21.00 -4.40
C PHE A 177 -13.55 21.42 -4.64
N ASP A 178 -12.78 20.54 -5.27
CA ASP A 178 -11.46 20.85 -5.80
C ASP A 178 -11.59 21.29 -7.26
N ALA A 179 -11.38 22.59 -7.52
CA ALA A 179 -11.49 23.17 -8.84
C ALA A 179 -10.41 22.71 -9.82
N GLU A 180 -9.27 22.19 -9.32
CA GLU A 180 -8.18 21.71 -10.17
C GLU A 180 -8.48 20.32 -10.73
N THR A 181 -9.04 19.44 -9.91
CA THR A 181 -9.39 18.06 -10.33
C THR A 181 -10.85 17.90 -10.75
N GLY A 182 -11.72 18.84 -10.40
CA GLY A 182 -13.17 18.76 -10.64
C GLY A 182 -13.89 17.75 -9.73
N LEU A 183 -13.22 17.28 -8.67
CA LEU A 183 -13.71 16.25 -7.77
C LEU A 183 -14.19 16.84 -6.44
N TRP A 184 -15.08 16.12 -5.78
CA TRP A 184 -15.58 16.44 -4.46
C TRP A 184 -14.91 15.55 -3.42
N TRP A 185 -14.45 16.17 -2.33
CA TRP A 185 -13.64 15.51 -1.33
C TRP A 185 -14.17 15.77 0.07
N THR A 186 -14.16 14.76 0.94
CA THR A 186 -14.52 14.96 2.35
C THR A 186 -13.62 16.00 3.01
N ALA A 187 -14.21 17.00 3.68
CA ALA A 187 -13.49 18.13 4.26
C ALA A 187 -12.57 17.78 5.45
N SER A 188 -12.71 16.60 6.05
CA SER A 188 -11.84 16.14 7.12
C SER A 188 -11.70 14.62 7.14
N GLY A 189 -10.50 14.13 7.40
CA GLY A 189 -10.23 12.69 7.51
C GLY A 189 -8.74 12.42 7.67
N VAL A 190 -8.37 11.23 8.16
CA VAL A 190 -6.98 10.77 8.16
C VAL A 190 -6.69 10.14 6.80
N CYS A 191 -5.52 10.42 6.23
CA CYS A 191 -5.07 9.79 4.99
C CYS A 191 -5.17 8.26 5.09
N VAL A 192 -5.97 7.64 4.21
CA VAL A 192 -6.19 6.18 4.19
C VAL A 192 -4.89 5.40 4.00
N ASN A 193 -3.93 5.95 3.25
CA ASN A 193 -2.62 5.33 3.05
C ASN A 193 -1.77 5.38 4.32
N CYS A 194 -1.83 6.48 5.09
CA CYS A 194 -1.19 6.54 6.41
C CYS A 194 -1.81 5.53 7.39
N LEU A 195 -3.14 5.40 7.41
CA LEU A 195 -3.83 4.41 8.24
C LEU A 195 -3.42 2.98 7.88
N ARG A 196 -3.36 2.66 6.59
CA ARG A 196 -2.91 1.36 6.10
C ARG A 196 -1.49 1.04 6.59
N VAL A 197 -0.53 1.93 6.33
CA VAL A 197 0.87 1.74 6.76
C VAL A 197 0.97 1.56 8.29
N ARG A 198 0.22 2.36 9.06
CA ARG A 198 0.14 2.25 10.53
C ARG A 198 -0.40 0.88 10.97
N ASN A 199 -1.49 0.42 10.36
CA ASN A 199 -2.13 -0.85 10.72
C ASN A 199 -1.25 -2.06 10.34
N ASP A 200 -0.59 -2.02 9.18
CA ASP A 200 0.39 -3.02 8.78
C ASP A 200 1.54 -3.11 9.79
N TRP A 201 2.05 -1.96 10.24
CA TRP A 201 3.10 -1.89 11.27
C TRP A 201 2.65 -2.45 12.63
N LEU A 202 1.45 -2.09 13.09
CA LEU A 202 0.87 -2.58 14.35
C LEU A 202 0.64 -4.10 14.32
N LEU A 203 0.14 -4.61 13.20
CA LEU A 203 -0.06 -6.05 13.01
C LEU A 203 1.28 -6.80 13.11
N ASP A 204 2.33 -6.28 12.50
CA ASP A 204 3.65 -6.89 12.58
C ASP A 204 4.25 -6.84 13.99
N LYS A 205 4.04 -5.75 14.74
CA LYS A 205 4.41 -5.68 16.15
C LYS A 205 3.72 -6.75 16.98
N ARG A 206 2.40 -6.92 16.81
CA ARG A 206 1.63 -7.96 17.49
C ARG A 206 2.07 -9.36 17.10
N ARG A 207 2.40 -9.60 15.83
CA ARG A 207 2.97 -10.88 15.37
C ARG A 207 4.29 -11.21 16.09
N ILE A 208 5.17 -10.22 16.25
CA ILE A 208 6.44 -10.38 16.99
C ILE A 208 6.18 -10.63 18.48
N GLU A 209 5.24 -9.91 19.09
CA GLU A 209 4.84 -10.12 20.49
C GLU A 209 4.30 -11.53 20.71
N VAL A 210 3.39 -11.99 19.86
CA VAL A 210 2.86 -13.37 19.90
C VAL A 210 3.98 -14.38 19.71
N ALA A 211 4.86 -14.21 18.71
CA ALA A 211 6.00 -15.10 18.50
C ALA A 211 6.93 -15.16 19.73
N THR A 212 7.17 -14.02 20.38
CA THR A 212 7.98 -13.93 21.61
C THR A 212 7.30 -14.67 22.77
N LEU A 213 5.98 -14.51 22.93
CA LEU A 213 5.21 -15.23 23.94
C LEU A 213 5.24 -16.75 23.69
N LEU A 214 5.09 -17.18 22.43
CA LEU A 214 5.17 -18.59 22.06
C LEU A 214 6.57 -19.18 22.33
N MET A 215 7.64 -18.44 22.03
CA MET A 215 9.01 -18.87 22.36
C MET A 215 9.23 -19.00 23.87
N LYS A 216 8.74 -18.04 24.67
CA LYS A 216 8.80 -18.12 26.14
C LYS A 216 8.02 -19.32 26.65
N LEU A 217 6.83 -19.56 26.11
CA LEU A 217 5.99 -20.69 26.48
C LEU A 217 6.67 -22.03 26.18
N ALA A 218 7.25 -22.16 24.98
CA ALA A 218 8.02 -23.33 24.58
C ALA A 218 9.21 -23.60 25.52
N ALA A 219 9.91 -22.54 25.96
CA ALA A 219 11.02 -22.67 26.89
C ALA A 219 10.61 -23.09 28.31
N THR A 220 9.34 -22.90 28.69
CA THR A 220 8.81 -23.30 30.01
C THR A 220 7.93 -24.54 29.94
N ILE A 221 7.83 -25.22 28.79
CA ILE A 221 6.84 -26.28 28.58
C ILE A 221 7.05 -27.48 29.52
N ASP A 222 8.31 -27.81 29.82
CA ASP A 222 8.69 -28.93 30.69
C ASP A 222 8.35 -28.69 32.17
N SER A 223 8.08 -27.44 32.57
CA SER A 223 7.69 -27.08 33.94
C SER A 223 6.18 -26.92 34.12
N LEU A 224 5.39 -27.13 33.06
CA LEU A 224 3.93 -27.05 33.13
C LEU A 224 3.33 -28.33 33.72
N ASP A 225 2.25 -28.16 34.49
CA ASP A 225 1.47 -29.29 34.96
C ASP A 225 0.57 -29.87 33.86
N ALA A 226 0.08 -31.09 34.07
CA ALA A 226 -0.75 -31.78 33.08
C ALA A 226 -2.03 -30.99 32.67
N PRO A 227 -2.77 -30.33 33.60
CA PRO A 227 -3.89 -29.47 33.22
C PRO A 227 -3.50 -28.31 32.29
N MET A 228 -2.38 -27.62 32.53
CA MET A 228 -1.91 -26.53 31.67
C MET A 228 -1.46 -27.03 30.30
N VAL A 229 -0.79 -28.18 30.23
CA VAL A 229 -0.39 -28.81 28.97
C VAL A 229 -1.62 -29.14 28.11
N HIS A 230 -2.66 -29.75 28.68
CA HIS A 230 -3.90 -30.05 27.96
C HIS A 230 -4.57 -28.79 27.42
N LYS A 231 -4.73 -27.76 28.26
CA LYS A 231 -5.35 -26.49 27.83
C LYS A 231 -4.59 -25.81 26.71
N LEU A 232 -3.25 -25.88 26.72
CA LEU A 232 -2.42 -25.32 25.67
C LEU A 232 -2.51 -26.09 24.36
N ALA A 233 -2.57 -27.43 24.43
CA ALA A 233 -2.77 -28.27 23.26
C ALA A 233 -4.10 -27.95 22.56
N ASP A 234 -5.20 -27.81 23.32
CA ASP A 234 -6.52 -27.46 22.77
C ASP A 234 -6.53 -26.07 22.10
N LEU A 235 -5.89 -25.09 22.74
CA LEU A 235 -5.76 -23.74 22.18
C LEU A 235 -4.91 -23.72 20.92
N ALA A 236 -3.80 -24.47 20.90
CA ALA A 236 -2.92 -24.57 19.73
C ALA A 236 -3.65 -25.24 18.56
N ASP A 237 -4.41 -26.32 18.81
CA ASP A 237 -5.17 -27.03 17.79
C ASP A 237 -6.31 -26.16 17.23
N THR A 238 -6.99 -25.39 18.07
CA THR A 238 -8.03 -24.43 17.63
C THR A 238 -7.44 -23.36 16.71
N VAL A 239 -6.27 -22.82 17.05
CA VAL A 239 -5.61 -21.77 16.25
C VAL A 239 -5.04 -22.34 14.94
N ALA A 240 -4.44 -23.53 14.98
CA ALA A 240 -3.86 -24.18 13.81
C ALA A 240 -4.93 -24.73 12.84
N GLY A 241 -6.01 -25.31 13.38
CA GLY A 241 -7.13 -25.85 12.62
C GLY A 241 -8.00 -24.80 11.94
N GLY A 242 -8.00 -23.55 12.43
CA GLY A 242 -8.63 -22.41 11.77
C GLY A 242 -7.76 -21.70 10.72
N ALA A 243 -6.51 -22.13 10.54
CA ALA A 243 -5.53 -21.54 9.63
C ALA A 243 -5.27 -22.36 8.35
N LEU A 244 -5.95 -23.51 8.21
CA LEU A 244 -5.98 -24.37 7.03
C LEU A 244 -7.36 -24.28 6.34
#